data_AF-A0A0G3HCH2-F1
#
_entry.id   AF-A0A0G3HCH2-F1
#
_cell.length_a   1.000
_cell.length_b   1.000
_cell.length_c   1.000
_cell.angle_alpha   90.00
_cell.angle_beta   90.00
_cell.angle_gamma   90.00
#
_symmetry.space_group_name_H-M   'P 1'
#
loop_
_entity.id
_entity.type
_entity.pdbx_description
1 polymer ?
#
loop_
_entity_poly.entity_id
_entity_poly.type
_entity_poly.pdbx_seq_one_letter_code
_entity_poly.pdbx_strand_id
1 'polypeptide(L)'
;MSGLTPEIVMQLMEAGESQSAIARTFKVSRQYVHKLAKQGGHKSENVGRIVTDNLPWEVPTEWQDGSLYYVIRLLAHYNSGLYEISPSSLERVNALVKRLKLFQQVIDYDPRYPAVKGLSSKPGFAYVPRTPEDEGMAIKIRPGIRLTDEGRKLWAMPKELPESI
;
A
#
# COMPACT_ATOMS: atom_id res chain seq x y z
N MET A 1 8.76 -21.74 32.25
CA MET A 1 8.02 -21.75 30.97
C MET A 1 7.35 -20.40 30.84
N SER A 2 7.66 -19.59 29.83
CA SER A 2 6.91 -18.35 29.58
C SER A 2 5.50 -18.75 29.16
N GLY A 3 4.52 -18.49 30.04
CA GLY A 3 3.10 -18.82 29.82
C GLY A 3 2.44 -17.98 28.73
N LEU A 4 3.17 -17.64 27.68
CA LEU A 4 2.68 -16.85 26.55
C LEU A 4 2.01 -17.79 25.55
N THR A 5 0.69 -17.70 25.45
CA THR A 5 -0.13 -18.47 24.50
C THR A 5 -0.61 -17.58 23.34
N PRO A 6 -1.08 -18.16 22.22
CA PRO A 6 -1.68 -17.40 21.12
C PRO A 6 -2.80 -16.45 21.56
N GLU A 7 -3.68 -16.90 22.46
CA GLU A 7 -4.83 -16.12 22.96
C GLU A 7 -4.37 -14.90 23.76
N ILE A 8 -3.35 -15.07 24.62
CA ILE A 8 -2.77 -13.96 25.40
C ILE A 8 -2.09 -12.95 24.47
N VAL A 9 -1.40 -13.41 23.43
CA VAL A 9 -0.80 -12.52 22.43
C VAL A 9 -1.88 -11.71 21.72
N MET A 10 -2.99 -12.34 21.32
CA MET A 10 -4.12 -11.64 20.69
C MET A 10 -4.73 -10.59 21.61
N GLN A 11 -5.03 -10.94 22.86
CA GLN A 11 -5.59 -10.02 23.85
C GLN A 11 -4.68 -8.80 24.11
N LEU A 12 -3.37 -9.02 24.24
CA LEU A 12 -2.41 -7.94 24.43
C LEU A 12 -2.32 -7.03 23.20
N MET A 13 -2.35 -7.62 22.00
CA MET A 13 -2.37 -6.85 20.75
C MET A 13 -3.67 -6.05 20.57
N GLU A 14 -4.82 -6.62 20.95
CA GLU A 14 -6.11 -5.90 21.00
C GLU A 14 -6.10 -4.75 22.01
N ALA A 15 -5.37 -4.91 23.12
CA ALA A 15 -5.14 -3.86 24.11
C ALA A 15 -4.11 -2.81 23.65
N GLY A 16 -3.57 -2.91 22.42
CA GLY A 16 -2.64 -1.94 21.83
C GLY A 16 -1.16 -2.22 22.05
N GLU A 17 -0.80 -3.35 22.68
CA GLU A 17 0.60 -3.71 22.89
C GLU A 17 1.27 -4.17 21.58
N SER A 18 2.42 -3.59 21.27
CA SER A 18 3.21 -4.03 20.11
C SER A 18 3.85 -5.40 20.36
N GLN A 19 4.02 -6.22 19.31
CA GLN A 19 4.72 -7.51 19.41
C GLN A 19 6.14 -7.39 20.00
N SER A 20 6.80 -6.24 19.81
CA SER A 20 8.11 -5.94 20.40
C SER A 20 8.02 -5.67 21.91
N ALA A 21 6.95 -5.01 22.37
CA ALA A 21 6.70 -4.79 23.79
C ALA A 21 6.36 -6.11 24.49
N ILE A 22 5.46 -6.91 23.91
CA ILE A 22 5.13 -8.26 24.38
C ILE A 22 6.40 -9.12 24.49
N ALA A 23 7.26 -9.10 23.47
CA ALA A 23 8.51 -9.85 23.48
C ALA A 23 9.42 -9.46 24.67
N ARG A 24 9.55 -8.16 24.97
CA ARG A 24 10.33 -7.66 26.12
C ARG A 24 9.71 -8.10 27.45
N THR A 25 8.39 -7.94 27.60
CA THR A 25 7.66 -8.29 28.82
C THR A 25 7.78 -9.78 29.14
N PHE A 26 7.65 -10.63 28.13
CA PHE A 26 7.70 -12.09 28.30
C PHE A 26 9.11 -12.69 28.17
N LYS A 27 10.13 -11.86 27.96
CA LYS A 27 11.54 -12.26 27.76
C LYS A 27 11.70 -13.33 26.66
N VAL A 28 11.00 -13.14 25.55
CA VAL A 28 11.03 -14.00 24.36
C VAL A 28 11.44 -13.21 23.13
N SER A 29 11.73 -13.89 22.01
CA SER A 29 12.02 -13.21 20.75
C SER A 29 10.74 -12.64 20.12
N ARG A 30 10.86 -11.53 19.39
CA ARG A 30 9.75 -10.99 18.58
C ARG A 30 9.24 -12.01 17.55
N GLN A 31 10.13 -12.84 17.00
CA GLN A 31 9.76 -13.90 16.06
C GLN A 31 8.85 -14.94 16.71
N TYR A 32 9.10 -15.28 17.98
CA TYR A 32 8.25 -16.18 18.73
C TYR A 32 6.86 -15.59 18.98
N VAL A 33 6.78 -14.31 19.37
CA VAL A 33 5.50 -13.59 19.51
C VAL A 33 4.74 -13.54 18.17
N HIS A 34 5.43 -13.27 17.06
CA HIS A 34 4.82 -13.27 15.73
C HIS A 34 4.24 -14.64 15.34
N LYS A 35 4.93 -15.73 15.68
CA LYS A 35 4.44 -17.09 15.47
C LYS A 35 3.16 -17.35 16.25
N LEU A 36 3.13 -16.99 17.54
CA LEU A 36 1.95 -17.14 18.40
C LEU A 36 0.78 -16.27 17.91
N ALA A 37 1.05 -15.03 17.50
CA ALA A 37 0.05 -14.15 16.91
C ALA A 37 -0.62 -14.83 15.70
N LYS A 38 0.19 -15.37 14.76
CA LYS A 38 -0.34 -16.11 13.60
C LYS A 38 -1.19 -17.32 13.99
N GLN A 39 -0.78 -18.06 15.02
CA GLN A 39 -1.56 -19.19 15.54
C GLN A 39 -2.90 -18.74 16.15
N GLY A 40 -2.93 -17.54 16.76
CA GLY A 40 -4.13 -16.93 17.33
C GLY A 40 -5.03 -16.23 16.29
N GLY A 41 -4.75 -16.37 15.00
CA GLY A 41 -5.53 -15.74 13.94
C GLY A 41 -5.16 -14.28 13.67
N HIS A 42 -4.08 -13.75 14.27
CA HIS A 42 -3.51 -12.48 13.86
C HIS A 42 -3.05 -12.62 12.41
N LYS A 43 -3.86 -12.09 11.50
CA LYS A 43 -3.39 -11.76 10.18
C LYS A 43 -2.45 -10.58 10.37
N SER A 44 -1.15 -10.85 10.42
CA SER A 44 -0.20 -9.85 9.91
C SER A 44 -0.54 -9.69 8.44
N GLU A 45 -1.55 -8.88 8.15
CA GLU A 45 -1.89 -8.44 6.83
C GLU A 45 -0.72 -7.58 6.41
N ASN A 46 0.30 -8.24 5.86
CA ASN A 46 1.42 -7.57 5.27
C ASN A 46 0.82 -6.75 4.13
N VAL A 47 0.52 -5.47 4.40
CA VAL A 47 -0.11 -4.59 3.42
C VAL A 47 0.76 -4.53 2.17
N GLY A 48 2.08 -4.61 2.33
CA GLY A 48 2.99 -4.74 1.20
C GLY A 48 2.66 -5.97 0.34
N ARG A 49 2.34 -7.12 0.95
CA ARG A 49 1.88 -8.32 0.25
C ARG A 49 0.49 -8.12 -0.35
N ILE A 50 -0.49 -7.56 0.38
CA ILE A 50 -1.83 -7.27 -0.16
C ILE A 50 -1.75 -6.36 -1.38
N VAL A 51 -0.96 -5.28 -1.30
CA VAL A 51 -0.72 -4.34 -2.39
C VAL A 51 -0.04 -5.02 -3.57
N THR A 52 0.95 -5.89 -3.32
CA THR A 52 1.65 -6.64 -4.38
C THR A 52 0.72 -7.65 -5.04
N ASP A 53 -0.03 -8.42 -4.24
CA ASP A 53 -0.98 -9.45 -4.67
C ASP A 53 -2.20 -8.86 -5.37
N ASN A 54 -2.40 -7.53 -5.35
CA ASN A 54 -3.47 -6.80 -6.03
C ASN A 54 -2.94 -5.74 -7.01
N LEU A 55 -1.64 -5.77 -7.34
CA LEU A 55 -1.07 -4.84 -8.32
C LEU A 55 -1.75 -5.04 -9.69
N PRO A 56 -2.12 -3.96 -10.42
CA PRO A 56 -2.81 -4.08 -11.70
C PRO A 56 -1.92 -4.55 -12.84
N TRP A 57 -0.61 -4.44 -12.66
CA TRP A 57 0.41 -4.61 -13.68
C TRP A 57 1.53 -5.54 -13.23
N GLU A 58 2.18 -6.19 -14.19
CA GLU A 58 3.43 -6.90 -13.97
C GLU A 58 4.61 -5.96 -14.22
N VAL A 59 5.24 -5.48 -13.14
CA VAL A 59 6.36 -4.53 -13.19
C VAL A 59 7.67 -5.27 -12.91
N PRO A 60 8.65 -5.25 -13.84
CA PRO A 60 9.98 -5.83 -13.64
C PRO A 60 10.67 -5.29 -12.39
N THR A 61 11.35 -6.17 -11.65
CA THR A 61 11.96 -5.84 -10.34
C THR A 61 12.93 -4.66 -10.43
N GLU A 62 13.68 -4.54 -11.52
CA GLU A 62 14.64 -3.46 -11.80
C GLU A 62 14.00 -2.07 -11.95
N TRP A 63 12.67 -1.99 -12.13
CA TRP A 63 11.93 -0.74 -12.26
C TRP A 63 11.07 -0.42 -11.03
N GLN A 64 11.02 -1.32 -10.05
CA GLN A 64 10.24 -1.15 -8.82
C GLN A 64 10.85 -0.14 -7.84
N ASP A 65 12.05 0.35 -8.09
CA ASP A 65 12.69 1.46 -7.37
C ASP A 65 12.24 2.86 -7.90
N GLY A 66 11.38 2.89 -8.91
CA GLY A 66 10.85 4.13 -9.49
C GLY A 66 9.94 4.93 -8.54
N SER A 67 10.02 6.26 -8.62
CA SER A 67 9.24 7.20 -7.80
C SER A 67 7.72 7.02 -7.94
N LEU A 68 7.24 6.82 -9.17
CA LEU A 68 5.82 6.58 -9.44
C LEU A 68 5.33 5.24 -8.89
N TYR A 69 6.13 4.18 -9.05
CA TYR A 69 5.85 2.87 -8.47
C TYR A 69 5.74 2.94 -6.94
N TYR A 70 6.67 3.66 -6.31
CA TYR A 70 6.65 3.87 -4.86
C TYR A 70 5.39 4.62 -4.41
N VAL A 71 5.07 5.77 -5.03
CA VAL A 71 3.96 6.62 -4.57
C VAL A 71 2.58 6.01 -4.84
N ILE A 72 2.39 5.26 -5.95
CA ILE A 72 1.12 4.56 -6.18
C ILE A 72 0.90 3.45 -5.17
N ARG A 73 1.97 2.74 -4.76
CA ARG A 73 1.89 1.77 -3.67
C ARG A 73 1.57 2.45 -2.35
N LEU A 74 2.16 3.60 -2.04
CA LEU A 74 1.80 4.38 -0.85
C LEU A 74 0.30 4.76 -0.82
N LEU A 75 -0.28 5.14 -1.97
CA LEU A 75 -1.72 5.37 -2.06
C LEU A 75 -2.52 4.12 -1.70
N ALA A 76 -2.13 2.94 -2.20
CA ALA A 76 -2.78 1.70 -1.84
C ALA A 76 -2.61 1.33 -0.36
N HIS A 77 -1.43 1.58 0.21
CA HIS A 77 -1.22 1.46 1.66
C HIS A 77 -2.20 2.37 2.42
N TYR A 78 -2.40 3.61 1.98
CA TYR A 78 -3.35 4.55 2.58
C TYR A 78 -4.79 4.05 2.49
N ASN A 79 -5.21 3.68 1.28
CA ASN A 79 -6.56 3.19 1.02
C ASN A 79 -6.86 1.85 1.70
N SER A 80 -5.85 1.06 2.04
CA SER A 80 -6.06 -0.19 2.80
C SER A 80 -6.74 0.08 4.15
N GLY A 81 -6.41 1.20 4.80
CA GLY A 81 -6.89 1.57 6.14
C GLY A 81 -6.37 0.67 7.26
N LEU A 82 -5.41 -0.22 6.97
CA LEU A 82 -4.96 -1.24 7.93
C LEU A 82 -3.88 -0.73 8.90
N TYR A 83 -3.21 0.38 8.58
CA TYR A 83 -2.14 0.96 9.40
C TYR A 83 -2.07 2.48 9.23
N GLU A 84 -1.56 3.14 10.28
CA GLU A 84 -1.18 4.56 10.21
C GLU A 84 0.00 4.77 9.25
N ILE A 85 -0.06 5.86 8.51
CA ILE A 85 0.97 6.26 7.57
C ILE A 85 1.74 7.43 8.16
N SER A 86 3.07 7.43 7.99
CA SER A 86 3.91 8.54 8.47
C SER A 86 3.49 9.87 7.83
N PRO A 87 3.59 11.01 8.55
CA PRO A 87 3.25 12.32 8.00
C PRO A 87 3.93 12.61 6.65
N SER A 88 5.22 12.26 6.53
CA SER A 88 6.01 12.41 5.29
C SER A 88 5.51 11.55 4.12
N SER A 89 4.95 10.37 4.40
CA SER A 89 4.37 9.50 3.36
C SER A 89 2.99 10.01 2.97
N LEU A 90 2.24 10.52 3.93
CA LEU A 90 0.93 11.13 3.72
C LEU A 90 1.03 12.40 2.86
N GLU A 91 2.04 13.25 3.06
CA GLU A 91 2.34 14.39 2.19
C GLU A 91 2.53 13.97 0.73
N ARG A 92 3.20 12.83 0.48
CA ARG A 92 3.42 12.30 -0.87
C ARG A 92 2.12 11.78 -1.49
N VAL A 93 1.29 11.09 -0.72
CA VAL A 93 -0.06 10.68 -1.16
C VAL A 93 -0.90 11.91 -1.49
N ASN A 94 -0.88 12.92 -0.63
CA ASN A 94 -1.56 14.21 -0.84
C ASN A 94 -1.10 14.89 -2.13
N ALA A 95 0.21 14.96 -2.37
CA ALA A 95 0.77 15.54 -3.59
C ALA A 95 0.33 14.76 -4.84
N LEU A 96 0.34 13.43 -4.78
CA LEU A 96 -0.16 12.58 -5.87
C LEU A 96 -1.64 12.84 -6.14
N VAL A 97 -2.50 12.77 -5.13
CA VAL A 97 -3.95 12.94 -5.27
C VAL A 97 -4.28 14.34 -5.81
N LYS A 98 -3.64 15.39 -5.29
CA LYS A 98 -3.79 16.76 -5.81
C LYS A 98 -3.41 16.85 -7.28
N ARG A 99 -2.30 16.24 -7.68
CA ARG A 99 -1.85 16.21 -9.08
C ARG A 99 -2.87 15.51 -9.98
N LEU A 100 -3.30 14.30 -9.61
CA LEU A 100 -4.26 13.52 -10.40
C LEU A 100 -5.60 14.27 -10.58
N LYS A 101 -6.07 14.95 -9.53
CA LYS A 101 -7.29 15.79 -9.59
C LYS A 101 -7.08 17.05 -10.43
N LEU A 102 -6.02 17.81 -10.19
CA LEU A 102 -5.77 19.10 -10.85
C LEU A 102 -5.58 18.95 -12.35
N PHE A 103 -4.81 17.94 -12.78
CA PHE A 103 -4.50 17.72 -14.19
C PHE A 103 -5.45 16.75 -14.89
N GLN A 104 -6.49 16.26 -14.21
CA GLN A 104 -7.42 15.25 -14.75
C GLN A 104 -6.68 14.04 -15.33
N GLN A 105 -5.77 13.50 -14.54
CA GLN A 105 -4.89 12.39 -14.93
C GLN A 105 -5.12 11.14 -14.07
N VAL A 106 -4.62 10.01 -14.58
CA VAL A 106 -4.47 8.73 -13.89
C VAL A 106 -3.06 8.19 -14.14
N ILE A 107 -2.62 7.23 -13.33
CA ILE A 107 -1.37 6.52 -13.54
C ILE A 107 -1.63 5.30 -14.42
N ASP A 108 -0.81 5.12 -15.44
CA ASP A 108 -0.74 3.88 -16.20
C ASP A 108 0.68 3.32 -16.17
N TYR A 109 0.77 2.02 -16.42
CA TYR A 109 2.02 1.32 -16.67
C TYR A 109 1.95 0.60 -18.01
N ASP A 110 2.91 0.91 -18.88
CA ASP A 110 3.17 0.20 -20.11
C ASP A 110 4.70 0.18 -20.32
N PRO A 111 5.34 -1.00 -20.46
CA PRO A 111 6.79 -1.10 -20.61
C PRO A 111 7.37 -0.30 -21.80
N ARG A 112 6.52 0.10 -22.75
CA ARG A 112 6.90 0.94 -23.90
C ARG A 112 7.01 2.42 -23.55
N TYR A 113 6.50 2.88 -22.41
CA TYR A 113 6.61 4.28 -22.00
C TYR A 113 8.06 4.64 -21.69
N PRO A 114 8.60 5.71 -22.30
CA PRO A 114 9.97 6.13 -22.06
C PRO A 114 10.10 6.70 -20.64
N ALA A 115 11.33 6.67 -20.11
CA ALA A 115 11.63 7.43 -18.89
C ALA A 115 11.51 8.92 -19.19
N VAL A 116 10.79 9.65 -18.33
CA VAL A 116 10.57 11.09 -18.48
C VAL A 116 11.35 11.83 -17.41
N LYS A 117 12.32 12.65 -17.83
CA LYS A 117 13.14 13.46 -16.92
C LYS A 117 12.24 14.35 -16.06
N GLY A 118 12.48 14.35 -14.75
CA GLY A 118 11.68 15.10 -13.78
C GLY A 118 10.37 14.41 -13.34
N LEU A 119 10.06 13.24 -13.90
CA LEU A 119 8.90 12.42 -13.52
C LEU A 119 9.33 11.08 -12.92
N SER A 120 10.05 10.28 -13.70
CA SER A 120 10.57 8.97 -13.31
C SER A 120 11.89 8.73 -14.02
N SER A 121 12.90 8.27 -13.28
CA SER A 121 14.16 7.80 -13.84
C SER A 121 14.03 6.45 -14.54
N LYS A 122 12.94 5.71 -14.29
CA LYS A 122 12.64 4.40 -14.87
C LYS A 122 11.54 4.53 -15.93
N PRO A 123 11.60 3.74 -17.03
CA PRO A 123 10.52 3.65 -18.01
C PRO A 123 9.28 2.98 -17.39
N GLY A 124 8.22 2.83 -18.18
CA GLY A 124 7.06 2.04 -17.79
C GLY A 124 5.91 2.86 -17.24
N PHE A 125 6.14 3.76 -16.29
CA PHE A 125 5.08 4.53 -15.64
C PHE A 125 4.87 5.90 -16.28
N ALA A 126 3.61 6.29 -16.47
CA ALA A 126 3.25 7.62 -16.96
C ALA A 126 1.96 8.14 -16.30
N TYR A 127 1.83 9.47 -16.30
CA TYR A 127 0.52 10.11 -16.12
C TYR A 127 -0.15 10.21 -17.47
N VAL A 128 -1.36 9.67 -17.58
CA VAL A 128 -2.17 9.69 -18.81
C VAL A 128 -3.51 10.38 -18.55
N PRO A 129 -4.15 10.94 -19.60
CA PRO A 129 -5.46 11.57 -19.44
C PRO A 129 -6.50 10.60 -18.86
N ARG A 130 -7.27 11.09 -17.89
CA ARG A 130 -8.43 10.39 -17.34
C ARG A 130 -9.51 10.28 -18.39
N THR A 131 -10.19 9.13 -18.44
CA THR A 131 -11.39 8.90 -19.25
C THR A 131 -12.53 8.39 -18.37
N PRO A 132 -13.80 8.42 -18.84
CA PRO A 132 -14.94 7.96 -18.06
C PRO A 132 -14.84 6.49 -17.61
N GLU A 133 -14.18 5.64 -18.41
CA GLU A 133 -13.94 4.22 -18.10
C GLU A 133 -13.02 4.02 -16.90
N ASP A 134 -12.29 5.05 -16.49
CA ASP A 134 -11.42 4.96 -15.31
C ASP A 134 -12.21 4.88 -13.99
N GLU A 135 -13.54 5.00 -14.00
CA GLU A 135 -14.44 4.72 -12.86
C GLU A 135 -14.03 5.40 -11.52
N GLY A 136 -13.42 6.59 -11.59
CA GLY A 136 -12.93 7.30 -10.38
C GLY A 136 -11.67 6.68 -9.77
N MET A 137 -10.96 5.82 -10.48
CA MET A 137 -9.71 5.19 -10.04
C MET A 137 -8.51 6.12 -10.20
N ALA A 138 -7.46 5.91 -9.41
CA ALA A 138 -6.17 6.60 -9.56
C ALA A 138 -5.31 6.00 -10.68
N ILE A 139 -5.69 4.81 -11.15
CA ILE A 139 -5.03 4.06 -12.23
C ILE A 139 -5.86 4.10 -13.51
N LYS A 140 -5.21 3.87 -14.65
CA LYS A 140 -5.88 3.73 -15.95
C LYS A 140 -6.62 2.40 -16.05
N ILE A 141 -7.89 2.44 -16.44
CA ILE A 141 -8.70 1.27 -16.74
C ILE A 141 -8.69 1.01 -18.24
N ARG A 142 -8.09 -0.12 -18.63
CA ARG A 142 -7.96 -0.54 -20.03
C ARG A 142 -7.78 -2.06 -20.14
N PRO A 143 -7.97 -2.65 -21.34
CA PRO A 143 -7.70 -4.07 -21.55
C PRO A 143 -6.28 -4.46 -21.13
N GLY A 144 -6.16 -5.62 -20.48
CA GLY A 144 -4.88 -6.18 -20.05
C GLY A 144 -4.43 -5.82 -18.63
N ILE A 145 -5.18 -4.99 -17.90
CA ILE A 145 -4.93 -4.80 -16.45
C ILE A 145 -5.71 -5.84 -15.64
N ARG A 146 -5.17 -6.20 -14.47
CA ARG A 146 -5.89 -7.04 -13.51
C ARG A 146 -6.48 -6.17 -12.39
N LEU A 147 -7.81 -6.05 -12.34
CA LEU A 147 -8.50 -5.34 -11.27
C LEU A 147 -9.33 -6.31 -10.43
N THR A 148 -8.82 -6.64 -9.25
CA THR A 148 -9.53 -7.45 -8.24
C THR A 148 -10.48 -6.58 -7.41
N ASP A 149 -11.41 -7.20 -6.67
CA ASP A 149 -12.31 -6.47 -5.77
C ASP A 149 -11.54 -5.68 -4.70
N GLU A 150 -10.50 -6.28 -4.10
CA GLU A 150 -9.61 -5.57 -3.17
C GLU A 150 -8.81 -4.47 -3.90
N GLY A 151 -8.37 -4.74 -5.13
CA GLY A 151 -7.71 -3.75 -5.99
C GLY A 151 -8.59 -2.53 -6.24
N ARG A 152 -9.91 -2.69 -6.39
CA ARG A 152 -10.83 -1.54 -6.53
C ARG A 152 -10.76 -0.60 -5.33
N LYS A 153 -10.66 -1.14 -4.11
CA LYS A 153 -10.46 -0.34 -2.91
C LYS A 153 -9.07 0.32 -2.90
N LEU A 154 -8.01 -0.45 -3.16
CA LEU A 154 -6.63 0.02 -3.07
C LEU A 154 -6.30 1.12 -4.08
N TRP A 155 -6.81 1.03 -5.31
CA TRP A 155 -6.46 1.92 -6.41
C TRP A 155 -7.49 3.04 -6.64
N ALA A 156 -8.53 3.13 -5.81
CA ALA A 156 -9.53 4.21 -5.89
C ALA A 156 -8.90 5.58 -5.64
N MET A 157 -9.44 6.62 -6.28
CA MET A 157 -9.15 7.99 -5.85
C MET A 157 -9.80 8.24 -4.49
N PRO A 158 -9.04 8.76 -3.51
CA PRO A 158 -9.63 9.23 -2.26
C PRO A 158 -10.66 10.34 -2.53
N LYS A 159 -11.85 10.20 -1.94
CA LYS A 159 -12.94 11.19 -2.07
C LYS A 159 -12.46 12.55 -1.57
N GLU A 160 -11.89 12.56 -0.38
CA GLU A 160 -11.29 13.74 0.26
C GLU A 160 -9.76 13.68 0.15
N LEU A 161 -9.11 14.82 0.35
CA LEU A 161 -7.66 14.82 0.49
C LEU A 161 -7.30 14.19 1.84
N PRO A 162 -6.29 13.32 1.90
CA PRO A 162 -5.81 12.79 3.18
C PRO A 162 -5.51 13.91 4.18
N GLU A 163 -6.19 13.91 5.32
CA GLU A 163 -5.95 14.87 6.39
C GLU A 163 -4.60 14.60 7.05
N SER A 164 -3.73 15.60 7.09
CA SER A 164 -2.51 15.56 7.90
C SER A 164 -2.91 15.57 9.38
N ILE A 165 -2.69 14.44 10.07
CA ILE A 165 -2.79 14.35 11.53
C ILE A 165 -1.67 15.18 12.18
#